data_AF-A0A8D8KH93-F1
#
_entry.id   AF-A0A8D8KH93-F1
#
_cell.length_a   1.000
_cell.length_b   1.000
_cell.length_c   1.000
_cell.angle_alpha   90.00
_cell.angle_beta   90.00
_cell.angle_gamma   90.00
#
_symmetry.space_group_name_H-M   'P 1'
#
loop_
_entity.id
_entity.type
_entity.pdbx_description
1 polymer ?
#
loop_
_entity_poly.entity_id
_entity_poly.type
_entity_poly.pdbx_seq_one_letter_code
_entity_poly.pdbx_strand_id
1 'polypeptide(L)'
;MASGDKCLNITTLEAKDVRWPTSLGAHGSDAMHTDPDYSCVYVTVRTSEGTYGNGLTFTLGRGTDIVLLAVKSLKKFVENRTTASIYGNFAKFWREITSESQLRWIGPEKGVTHLAVAAIVNALWDLWGKIRAVPVWRLLTEMEPEELISTIDFRYITDAITPQEAVGILREGKTGQRARIDELVANGYPAYTTQVGWIGYSDDQIRSLCRKYLAAGFTAFKIKVGQDLE
;
A
#
# COMPACT_ATOMS: atom_id res chain seq x y z
N MET A 1 -16.60 -9.22 7.17
CA MET A 1 -16.12 -9.00 8.55
C MET A 1 -16.36 -10.31 9.29
N ALA A 2 -15.30 -10.99 9.72
CA ALA A 2 -15.43 -12.24 10.47
C ALA A 2 -16.33 -12.05 11.70
N SER A 3 -17.07 -13.10 12.05
CA SER A 3 -17.88 -13.15 13.26
C SER A 3 -16.99 -12.90 14.48
N GLY A 4 -17.06 -11.70 15.07
CA GLY A 4 -16.31 -11.33 16.28
C GLY A 4 -15.54 -10.02 16.20
N ASP A 5 -15.33 -9.46 15.01
CA ASP A 5 -14.69 -8.15 14.89
C ASP A 5 -15.56 -7.04 15.50
N LYS A 6 -14.91 -6.08 16.17
CA LYS A 6 -15.60 -4.94 16.75
C LYS A 6 -16.14 -4.01 15.66
N CYS A 7 -17.43 -3.72 15.72
CA CYS A 7 -18.07 -2.71 14.89
C CYS A 7 -17.80 -1.31 15.50
N LEU A 8 -17.04 -0.49 14.79
CA LEU A 8 -16.65 0.85 15.21
C LEU A 8 -17.21 1.90 14.25
N ASN A 9 -17.61 3.06 14.78
CA ASN A 9 -18.02 4.19 13.95
C ASN A 9 -16.78 4.95 13.48
N ILE A 10 -16.64 5.17 12.18
CA ILE A 10 -15.58 6.00 11.60
C ILE A 10 -16.03 7.46 11.67
N THR A 11 -15.27 8.26 12.42
CA THR A 11 -15.61 9.66 12.69
C THR A 11 -14.91 10.60 11.74
N THR A 12 -13.62 10.40 11.50
CA THR A 12 -12.82 11.30 10.67
C THR A 12 -11.87 10.58 9.73
N LEU A 13 -11.67 11.19 8.57
CA LEU A 13 -10.53 10.90 7.69
C LEU A 13 -9.70 12.17 7.53
N GLU A 14 -8.48 12.16 8.03
CA GLU A 14 -7.51 13.25 7.91
C GLU A 14 -6.50 12.90 6.82
N ALA A 15 -6.06 13.89 6.04
CA ALA A 15 -5.03 13.71 5.03
C ALA A 15 -4.03 14.86 5.09
N LYS A 16 -2.74 14.55 4.98
CA LYS A 16 -1.62 15.51 5.05
C LYS A 16 -0.69 15.33 3.87
N ASP A 17 -0.26 16.44 3.28
CA ASP A 17 0.85 16.49 2.32
C ASP A 17 2.15 16.54 3.12
N VAL A 18 3.01 15.54 2.94
CA VAL A 18 4.30 15.43 3.63
C VAL A 18 5.39 15.25 2.59
N ARG A 19 6.45 16.05 2.68
CA ARG A 19 7.55 16.07 1.72
C ARG A 19 8.89 16.09 2.44
N TRP A 20 9.85 15.33 1.93
CA TRP A 20 11.22 15.30 2.41
C TRP A 20 12.17 15.79 1.33
N PRO A 21 13.19 16.61 1.68
CA PRO A 21 14.09 17.23 0.70
C PRO A 21 15.19 16.23 0.26
N THR A 22 14.79 15.08 -0.31
CA THR A 22 15.72 14.03 -0.75
C THR A 22 16.56 14.45 -1.95
N SER A 23 16.09 15.44 -2.72
CA SER A 23 16.82 16.02 -3.85
C SER A 23 18.16 16.65 -3.42
N LEU A 24 18.27 17.16 -2.19
CA LEU A 24 19.51 17.77 -1.66
C LEU A 24 20.70 16.79 -1.68
N GLY A 25 20.44 15.49 -1.54
CA GLY A 25 21.44 14.44 -1.61
C GLY A 25 21.33 13.57 -2.85
N ALA A 26 20.53 13.98 -3.85
CA ALA A 26 20.17 13.19 -5.03
C ALA A 26 19.63 11.78 -4.69
N HIS A 27 19.04 11.61 -3.50
CA HIS A 27 18.55 10.32 -3.04
C HIS A 27 17.31 9.90 -3.82
N GLY A 28 17.35 8.71 -4.43
CA GLY A 28 16.26 8.23 -5.27
C GLY A 28 16.34 8.67 -6.73
N SER A 29 17.36 9.45 -7.11
CA SER A 29 17.55 9.92 -8.49
C SER A 29 17.73 8.76 -9.47
N ASP A 30 17.14 8.91 -10.65
CA ASP A 30 17.31 8.03 -11.80
C ASP A 30 17.24 8.79 -13.12
N ALA A 31 17.41 8.08 -14.24
CA ALA A 31 17.47 8.66 -15.58
C ALA A 31 16.20 9.45 -15.99
N MET A 32 15.08 9.23 -15.31
CA MET A 32 13.82 9.95 -15.57
C MET A 32 13.55 11.02 -14.52
N HIS A 33 13.85 10.74 -13.25
CA HIS A 33 13.59 11.61 -12.11
C HIS A 33 14.91 11.97 -11.45
N THR A 34 15.51 13.09 -11.87
CA THR A 34 16.86 13.50 -11.44
C THR A 34 16.87 14.19 -10.07
N ASP A 35 15.79 14.85 -9.69
CA ASP A 35 15.66 15.67 -8.46
C ASP A 35 14.45 15.30 -7.56
N PRO A 36 14.20 14.01 -7.26
CA PRO A 36 13.00 13.63 -6.53
C PRO A 36 13.02 14.13 -5.07
N ASP A 37 11.94 14.77 -4.66
CA ASP A 37 11.62 14.99 -3.24
C ASP A 37 10.57 13.97 -2.81
N TYR A 38 11.03 12.90 -2.16
CA TYR A 38 10.17 11.84 -1.67
C TYR A 38 9.06 12.45 -0.84
N SER A 39 7.83 12.16 -1.23
CA SER A 39 6.63 12.79 -0.70
C SER A 39 5.52 11.77 -0.58
N CYS A 40 4.54 12.07 0.26
CA CYS A 40 3.33 11.27 0.33
C CYS A 40 2.13 12.11 0.72
N VAL A 41 0.95 11.61 0.34
CA VAL A 41 -0.29 11.97 1.01
C VAL A 41 -0.53 10.94 2.09
N TYR A 42 -0.38 11.36 3.35
CA TYR A 42 -0.56 10.51 4.52
C TYR A 42 -2.00 10.63 5.02
N VAL A 43 -2.71 9.50 5.12
CA VAL A 43 -4.13 9.41 5.49
C VAL A 43 -4.27 8.73 6.83
N THR A 44 -5.08 9.32 7.72
CA THR A 44 -5.46 8.75 9.01
C THR A 44 -6.98 8.62 9.08
N VAL A 45 -7.49 7.40 9.25
CA VAL A 45 -8.92 7.11 9.48
C VAL A 45 -9.12 6.85 10.97
N ARG A 46 -9.93 7.67 11.65
CA ARG A 46 -10.20 7.55 13.10
C ARG A 46 -11.59 7.01 13.36
N THR A 47 -11.70 6.25 14.44
CA THR A 47 -12.98 5.78 14.98
C THR A 47 -13.40 6.55 16.22
N SER A 48 -14.68 6.47 16.58
CA SER A 48 -15.24 7.08 17.81
C SER A 48 -14.59 6.60 19.09
N GLU A 49 -13.97 5.42 19.06
CA GLU A 49 -13.31 4.81 20.21
C GLU A 49 -11.79 5.03 20.24
N GLY A 50 -11.28 5.92 19.39
CA GLY A 50 -9.86 6.28 19.36
C GLY A 50 -8.96 5.31 18.61
N THR A 51 -9.44 4.13 18.19
CA THR A 51 -8.70 3.26 17.25
C THR A 51 -8.60 3.95 15.90
N TYR A 52 -7.44 3.89 15.25
CA TYR A 52 -7.21 4.55 13.97
C TYR A 52 -6.31 3.74 13.03
N GLY A 53 -6.57 3.84 11.73
CA GLY A 53 -5.73 3.27 10.67
C GLY A 53 -4.98 4.35 9.90
N ASN A 54 -3.80 4.00 9.40
CA ASN A 54 -2.93 4.87 8.62
C ASN A 54 -2.64 4.25 7.25
N GLY A 55 -2.65 5.09 6.24
CA GLY A 55 -2.27 4.71 4.88
C GLY A 55 -1.54 5.86 4.21
N LEU A 56 -0.87 5.57 3.11
CA LEU A 56 -0.22 6.60 2.31
C LEU A 56 -0.22 6.22 0.84
N THR A 57 -0.04 7.23 0.01
CA THR A 57 0.39 7.05 -1.38
C THR A 57 1.62 7.91 -1.63
N PHE A 58 2.57 7.39 -2.39
CA PHE A 58 3.87 7.99 -2.62
C PHE A 58 3.91 8.84 -3.90
N THR A 59 4.67 9.93 -3.85
CA THR A 59 4.90 10.91 -4.93
C THR A 59 6.33 11.47 -4.82
N LEU A 60 6.75 12.27 -5.79
CA LEU A 60 8.12 12.84 -5.88
C LEU A 60 8.14 14.37 -5.77
N GLY A 61 7.30 14.95 -4.90
CA GLY A 61 7.30 16.39 -4.63
C GLY A 61 6.11 17.11 -5.26
N ARG A 62 6.33 17.78 -6.40
CA ARG A 62 5.26 18.50 -7.12
C ARG A 62 4.11 17.55 -7.48
N GLY A 63 2.87 17.99 -7.26
CA GLY A 63 1.66 17.19 -7.53
C GLY A 63 1.16 16.36 -6.33
N THR A 64 1.90 16.29 -5.22
CA THR A 64 1.43 15.67 -3.96
C THR A 64 0.16 16.36 -3.44
N ASP A 65 0.10 17.68 -3.57
CA ASP A 65 -1.04 18.52 -3.24
C ASP A 65 -2.28 18.20 -4.08
N ILE A 66 -2.10 17.82 -5.35
CA ILE A 66 -3.20 17.40 -6.24
C ILE A 66 -3.77 16.06 -5.76
N VAL A 67 -2.91 15.11 -5.37
CA VAL A 67 -3.35 13.83 -4.78
C VAL A 67 -4.07 14.07 -3.44
N LEU A 68 -3.61 15.03 -2.63
CA LEU A 68 -4.27 15.42 -1.39
C LEU A 68 -5.69 15.93 -1.65
N LEU A 69 -5.89 16.76 -2.68
CA LEU A 69 -7.23 17.20 -3.08
C LEU A 69 -8.12 16.02 -3.47
N ALA A 70 -7.60 15.06 -4.24
CA ALA A 70 -8.36 13.87 -4.60
C ALA A 70 -8.76 13.02 -3.37
N VAL A 71 -7.87 12.84 -2.40
CA VAL A 71 -8.21 12.18 -1.12
C VAL A 71 -9.34 12.92 -0.40
N LYS A 72 -9.26 14.25 -0.32
CA LYS A 72 -10.32 15.08 0.30
C LYS A 72 -11.67 14.92 -0.41
N SER A 73 -11.69 14.78 -1.74
CA SER A 73 -12.93 14.55 -2.51
C SER A 73 -13.53 13.16 -2.26
N LEU A 74 -12.73 12.15 -1.94
CA LEU A 74 -13.16 10.77 -1.68
C LEU A 74 -13.54 10.50 -0.21
N LYS A 75 -13.24 11.43 0.69
CA LYS A 75 -13.48 11.31 2.13
C LYS A 75 -14.92 10.96 2.52
N LYS A 76 -15.90 11.46 1.75
CA LYS A 76 -17.35 11.18 1.94
C LYS A 76 -17.73 9.69 1.83
N PHE A 77 -16.89 8.86 1.20
CA PHE A 77 -17.12 7.43 1.11
C PHE A 77 -16.82 6.69 2.41
N VAL A 78 -16.06 7.30 3.32
CA VAL A 78 -15.52 6.64 4.52
C VAL A 78 -16.09 7.23 5.80
N GLU A 79 -16.22 8.55 5.90
CA GLU A 79 -16.76 9.17 7.11
C GLU A 79 -18.22 8.79 7.37
N ASN A 80 -18.58 8.72 8.65
CA ASN A 80 -19.92 8.36 9.13
C ASN A 80 -20.37 6.94 8.75
N ARG A 81 -19.44 6.09 8.28
CA ARG A 81 -19.67 4.65 8.12
C ARG A 81 -19.22 3.88 9.35
N THR A 82 -19.67 2.64 9.45
CA THR A 82 -19.16 1.70 10.44
C THR A 82 -18.13 0.78 9.79
N THR A 83 -17.19 0.26 10.58
CA THR A 83 -16.24 -0.76 10.10
C THR A 83 -16.98 -1.99 9.56
N ALA A 84 -18.13 -2.35 10.14
CA ALA A 84 -18.96 -3.44 9.64
C ALA A 84 -19.57 -3.16 8.27
N SER A 85 -19.98 -1.91 7.97
CA SER A 85 -20.54 -1.58 6.65
C SER A 85 -19.50 -1.56 5.53
N ILE A 86 -18.22 -1.38 5.87
CA ILE A 86 -17.08 -1.47 4.94
C ILE A 86 -16.59 -2.91 4.83
N TYR A 87 -16.13 -3.50 5.93
CA TYR A 87 -15.50 -4.83 5.93
C TYR A 87 -16.50 -5.97 5.76
N GLY A 88 -17.80 -5.73 5.97
CA GLY A 88 -18.87 -6.69 5.71
C GLY A 88 -18.96 -7.09 4.23
N ASN A 89 -18.58 -6.18 3.32
CA ASN A 89 -18.44 -6.46 1.90
C ASN A 89 -17.42 -5.50 1.29
N PHE A 90 -16.14 -5.84 1.48
CA PHE A 90 -15.06 -4.90 1.15
C PHE A 90 -14.91 -4.71 -0.37
N ALA A 91 -15.20 -5.74 -1.18
CA ALA A 91 -15.26 -5.64 -2.64
C ALA A 91 -16.33 -4.64 -3.10
N LYS A 92 -17.50 -4.62 -2.46
CA LYS A 92 -18.54 -3.62 -2.75
C LYS A 92 -18.08 -2.21 -2.40
N PHE A 93 -17.46 -2.02 -1.24
CA PHE A 93 -16.87 -0.72 -0.88
C PHE A 93 -15.81 -0.29 -1.89
N TRP A 94 -14.92 -1.20 -2.29
CA TRP A 94 -13.92 -0.94 -3.34
C TRP A 94 -14.59 -0.49 -4.64
N ARG A 95 -15.67 -1.17 -5.05
CA ARG A 95 -16.45 -0.76 -6.22
C ARG A 95 -17.05 0.64 -6.07
N GLU A 96 -17.65 0.95 -4.92
CA GLU A 96 -18.28 2.24 -4.64
C GLU A 96 -17.27 3.38 -4.78
N ILE A 97 -16.09 3.27 -4.15
CA ILE A 97 -15.09 4.34 -4.15
C ILE A 97 -14.36 4.47 -5.50
N THR A 98 -14.17 3.38 -6.25
CA THR A 98 -13.48 3.38 -7.56
C THR A 98 -14.41 3.64 -8.75
N SER A 99 -15.74 3.57 -8.54
CA SER A 99 -16.74 3.68 -9.61
C SER A 99 -17.80 4.74 -9.34
N GLU A 100 -17.48 5.74 -8.51
CA GLU A 100 -18.25 7.00 -8.51
C GLU A 100 -18.28 7.56 -9.94
N SER A 101 -19.48 7.89 -10.43
CA SER A 101 -19.73 8.08 -11.86
C SER A 101 -18.88 9.17 -12.49
N GLN A 102 -18.61 10.27 -11.78
CA GLN A 102 -17.84 11.41 -12.27
C GLN A 102 -16.34 11.22 -12.02
N LEU A 103 -15.97 10.78 -10.82
CA LEU A 103 -14.57 10.59 -10.45
C LEU A 103 -13.92 9.43 -11.21
N ARG A 104 -14.70 8.44 -11.65
CA ARG A 104 -14.23 7.36 -12.52
C ARG A 104 -13.74 7.89 -13.87
N TRP A 105 -14.32 8.99 -14.39
CA TRP A 105 -13.96 9.57 -15.68
C TRP A 105 -12.52 10.09 -15.74
N ILE A 106 -12.00 10.57 -14.61
CA ILE A 106 -10.62 11.10 -14.49
C ILE A 106 -9.59 10.03 -14.09
N GLY A 107 -9.96 8.76 -14.14
CA GLY A 107 -9.06 7.61 -14.06
C GLY A 107 -9.19 6.77 -15.34
N PRO A 108 -10.08 5.77 -15.37
CA PRO A 108 -10.54 4.94 -14.25
C PRO A 108 -9.41 4.05 -13.72
N GLU A 109 -9.38 3.82 -12.41
CA GLU A 109 -8.44 2.88 -11.75
C GLU A 109 -6.96 3.11 -12.14
N LYS A 110 -6.59 4.38 -12.33
CA LYS A 110 -5.22 4.84 -12.63
C LYS A 110 -5.00 6.29 -12.18
N GLY A 111 -3.75 6.72 -12.14
CA GLY A 111 -3.39 8.13 -11.91
C GLY A 111 -3.80 8.67 -10.53
N VAL A 112 -4.01 9.99 -10.46
CA VAL A 112 -4.23 10.74 -9.20
C VAL A 112 -5.38 10.18 -8.37
N THR A 113 -6.53 9.88 -8.99
CA THR A 113 -7.69 9.37 -8.25
C THR A 113 -7.45 8.00 -7.66
N HIS A 114 -6.73 7.13 -8.38
CA HIS A 114 -6.43 5.79 -7.87
C HIS A 114 -5.32 5.80 -6.82
N LEU A 115 -4.34 6.72 -6.91
CA LEU A 115 -3.40 6.98 -5.82
C LEU A 115 -4.13 7.42 -4.54
N ALA A 116 -5.14 8.29 -4.67
CA ALA A 116 -5.97 8.70 -3.53
C ALA A 116 -6.77 7.52 -2.94
N VAL A 117 -7.39 6.67 -3.77
CA VAL A 117 -8.05 5.44 -3.31
C VAL A 117 -7.06 4.53 -2.57
N ALA A 118 -5.85 4.34 -3.10
CA ALA A 118 -4.84 3.49 -2.49
C ALA A 118 -4.48 3.94 -1.07
N ALA A 119 -4.27 5.25 -0.85
CA ALA A 119 -3.98 5.78 0.48
C ALA A 119 -5.12 5.51 1.48
N ILE A 120 -6.37 5.68 1.05
CA ILE A 120 -7.56 5.46 1.88
C ILE A 120 -7.74 3.97 2.19
N VAL A 121 -7.67 3.10 1.19
CA VAL A 121 -7.93 1.66 1.36
C VAL A 121 -6.83 1.00 2.19
N ASN A 122 -5.57 1.41 2.03
CA ASN A 122 -4.49 0.94 2.88
C ASN A 122 -4.67 1.40 4.34
N ALA A 123 -5.21 2.60 4.57
CA ALA A 123 -5.56 3.05 5.93
C ALA A 123 -6.68 2.19 6.55
N LEU A 124 -7.63 1.73 5.75
CA LEU A 124 -8.67 0.80 6.19
C LEU A 124 -8.10 -0.60 6.49
N TRP A 125 -7.18 -1.12 5.68
CA TRP A 125 -6.47 -2.36 6.00
C TRP A 125 -5.66 -2.28 7.30
N ASP A 126 -4.93 -1.18 7.53
CA ASP A 126 -4.23 -0.94 8.80
C ASP A 126 -5.21 -0.85 9.98
N LEU A 127 -6.34 -0.15 9.81
CA LEU A 127 -7.40 -0.11 10.82
C LEU A 127 -7.92 -1.51 11.16
N TRP A 128 -8.17 -2.35 10.15
CA TRP A 128 -8.67 -3.72 10.36
C TRP A 128 -7.65 -4.58 11.10
N GLY A 129 -6.36 -4.50 10.73
CA GLY A 129 -5.29 -5.19 11.45
C GLY A 129 -5.25 -4.78 12.93
N LYS A 130 -5.37 -3.48 13.22
CA LYS A 130 -5.41 -2.95 14.60
C LYS A 130 -6.65 -3.38 15.38
N ILE A 131 -7.82 -3.45 14.74
CA ILE A 131 -9.05 -3.97 15.37
C ILE A 131 -8.84 -5.42 15.81
N ARG A 132 -8.17 -6.23 14.99
CA ARG A 132 -7.84 -7.63 15.31
C ARG A 132 -6.54 -7.80 16.11
N ALA A 133 -5.84 -6.71 16.42
CA ALA A 133 -4.54 -6.71 17.08
C ALA A 133 -3.48 -7.61 16.40
N VAL A 134 -3.47 -7.65 15.07
CA VAL A 134 -2.50 -8.41 14.26
C VAL A 134 -1.89 -7.53 13.17
N PRO A 135 -0.64 -7.81 12.75
CA PRO A 135 -0.09 -7.15 11.55
C PRO A 135 -0.89 -7.57 10.31
N VAL A 136 -0.99 -6.68 9.31
CA VAL A 136 -1.80 -6.90 8.09
C VAL A 136 -1.44 -8.21 7.39
N TRP A 137 -0.17 -8.60 7.33
CA TRP A 137 0.21 -9.88 6.72
C TRP A 137 -0.42 -11.08 7.42
N ARG A 138 -0.54 -11.06 8.75
CA ARG A 138 -1.24 -12.11 9.51
C ARG A 138 -2.74 -12.05 9.28
N LEU A 139 -3.32 -10.85 9.31
CA LEU A 139 -4.74 -10.64 8.99
C LEU A 139 -5.10 -11.34 7.68
N LEU A 140 -4.34 -11.11 6.61
CA LEU A 140 -4.58 -11.71 5.30
C LEU A 140 -4.37 -13.23 5.30
N THR A 141 -3.30 -13.73 5.94
CA THR A 141 -3.02 -15.17 5.95
C THR A 141 -4.03 -15.96 6.79
N GLU A 142 -4.50 -15.39 7.89
CA GLU A 142 -5.37 -16.08 8.85
C GLU A 142 -6.85 -16.04 8.43
N MET A 143 -7.26 -15.12 7.54
CA MET A 143 -8.60 -15.14 6.92
C MET A 143 -8.90 -16.48 6.26
N GLU A 144 -10.16 -16.91 6.34
CA GLU A 144 -10.62 -18.03 5.52
C GLU A 144 -10.56 -17.64 4.04
N PRO A 145 -10.25 -18.58 3.12
CA PRO A 145 -10.12 -18.31 1.70
C PRO A 145 -11.28 -17.50 1.11
N GLU A 146 -12.52 -17.87 1.45
CA GLU A 146 -13.73 -17.19 1.00
C GLU A 146 -13.84 -15.76 1.55
N GLU A 147 -13.42 -15.54 2.80
CA GLU A 147 -13.39 -14.21 3.41
C GLU A 147 -12.38 -13.31 2.67
N LEU A 148 -11.17 -13.81 2.40
CA LEU A 148 -10.15 -13.05 1.69
C LEU A 148 -10.60 -12.71 0.26
N ILE A 149 -11.12 -13.69 -0.47
CA ILE A 149 -11.65 -13.49 -1.83
C ILE A 149 -12.82 -12.51 -1.85
N SER A 150 -13.65 -12.45 -0.79
CA SER A 150 -14.75 -11.48 -0.68
C SER A 150 -14.30 -10.01 -0.64
N THR A 151 -13.00 -9.76 -0.44
CA THR A 151 -12.43 -8.41 -0.46
C THR A 151 -12.03 -7.92 -1.86
N ILE A 152 -12.03 -8.81 -2.85
CA ILE A 152 -11.57 -8.53 -4.21
C ILE A 152 -12.76 -8.24 -5.13
N ASP A 153 -12.66 -7.19 -5.91
CA ASP A 153 -13.59 -6.91 -7.01
C ASP A 153 -13.11 -7.61 -8.30
N PHE A 154 -13.82 -8.68 -8.72
CA PHE A 154 -13.44 -9.50 -9.87
C PHE A 154 -13.84 -8.91 -11.24
N ARG A 155 -14.37 -7.69 -11.29
CA ARG A 155 -14.73 -7.08 -12.56
C ARG A 155 -13.50 -6.93 -13.46
N TYR A 156 -13.64 -7.38 -14.71
CA TYR A 156 -12.60 -7.36 -15.74
C TYR A 156 -11.42 -8.32 -15.53
N ILE A 157 -11.52 -9.30 -14.62
CA ILE A 157 -10.46 -10.32 -14.44
C ILE A 157 -10.97 -11.76 -14.50
N THR A 158 -12.28 -11.99 -14.61
CA THR A 158 -12.89 -13.34 -14.57
C THR A 158 -12.54 -14.23 -15.74
N ASP A 159 -12.10 -13.65 -16.85
CA ASP A 159 -11.57 -14.36 -18.02
C ASP A 159 -10.16 -14.91 -17.78
N ALA A 160 -9.44 -14.38 -16.77
CA ALA A 160 -8.13 -14.87 -16.35
C ALA A 160 -8.18 -15.70 -15.07
N ILE A 161 -9.02 -15.32 -14.11
CA ILE A 161 -9.22 -16.03 -12.84
C ILE A 161 -10.60 -15.75 -12.27
N THR A 162 -11.36 -16.81 -12.04
CA THR A 162 -12.67 -16.75 -11.38
C THR A 162 -12.53 -16.69 -9.85
N PRO A 163 -13.54 -16.19 -9.11
CA PRO A 163 -13.54 -16.26 -7.65
C PRO A 163 -13.35 -17.68 -7.11
N GLN A 164 -13.94 -18.67 -7.77
CA GLN A 164 -13.88 -20.08 -7.36
C GLN A 164 -12.46 -20.64 -7.52
N GLU A 165 -11.79 -20.35 -8.63
CA GLU A 165 -10.39 -20.72 -8.85
C GLU A 165 -9.47 -20.06 -7.82
N ALA A 166 -9.68 -18.76 -7.55
CA ALA A 166 -8.90 -18.04 -6.54
C ALA A 166 -9.09 -18.63 -5.12
N VAL A 167 -10.31 -19.03 -4.75
CA VAL A 167 -10.58 -19.77 -3.51
C VAL A 167 -9.84 -21.11 -3.51
N GLY A 168 -9.84 -21.84 -4.62
CA GLY A 168 -9.11 -23.11 -4.77
C GLY A 168 -7.61 -22.95 -4.47
N ILE A 169 -6.96 -21.96 -5.10
CA ILE A 169 -5.54 -21.63 -4.87
C ILE A 169 -5.26 -21.34 -3.39
N LEU A 170 -6.13 -20.55 -2.75
CA LEU A 170 -5.95 -20.18 -1.34
C LEU A 170 -6.17 -21.36 -0.39
N ARG A 171 -7.14 -22.24 -0.68
CA ARG A 171 -7.38 -23.47 0.09
C ARG A 171 -6.17 -24.42 0.02
N GLU A 172 -5.62 -24.62 -1.17
CA GLU A 172 -4.35 -25.37 -1.34
C GLU A 172 -3.22 -24.70 -0.54
N GLY A 173 -3.15 -23.36 -0.62
CA GLY A 173 -2.22 -22.52 0.13
C GLY A 173 -2.38 -22.54 1.66
N LYS A 174 -3.44 -23.15 2.23
CA LYS A 174 -3.53 -23.41 3.68
C LYS A 174 -2.64 -24.58 4.10
N THR A 175 -2.35 -25.52 3.20
CA THR A 175 -1.46 -26.66 3.50
C THR A 175 -0.05 -26.17 3.82
N GLY A 176 0.47 -26.51 5.01
CA GLY A 176 1.78 -26.05 5.48
C GLY A 176 1.84 -24.56 5.86
N GLN A 177 0.70 -23.87 5.97
CA GLN A 177 0.67 -22.45 6.33
C GLN A 177 1.41 -22.17 7.63
N ARG A 178 1.16 -22.98 8.67
CA ARG A 178 1.79 -22.77 9.98
C ARG A 178 3.31 -22.83 9.91
N ALA A 179 3.85 -23.83 9.22
CA ALA A 179 5.29 -23.97 9.00
C ALA A 179 5.88 -22.75 8.28
N ARG A 180 5.20 -22.21 7.25
CA ARG A 180 5.64 -20.99 6.55
C ARG A 180 5.58 -19.74 7.43
N ILE A 181 4.57 -19.63 8.30
CA ILE A 181 4.47 -18.53 9.27
C ILE A 181 5.62 -18.60 10.28
N ASP A 182 5.89 -19.79 10.82
CA ASP A 182 6.95 -20.00 11.80
C ASP A 182 8.33 -19.73 11.19
N GLU A 183 8.54 -20.16 9.94
CA GLU A 183 9.73 -19.83 9.14
C GLU A 183 9.91 -18.32 8.92
N LEU A 184 8.86 -17.63 8.47
CA LEU A 184 8.90 -16.18 8.24
C LEU A 184 9.21 -15.40 9.54
N VAL A 185 8.67 -15.85 10.67
CA VAL A 185 8.93 -15.23 11.98
C VAL A 185 10.37 -15.47 12.44
N ALA A 186 10.89 -16.68 12.22
CA ALA A 186 12.25 -17.05 12.62
C ALA A 186 13.33 -16.38 11.74
N ASN A 187 13.11 -16.34 10.43
CA ASN A 187 14.16 -16.04 9.45
C ASN A 187 13.92 -14.76 8.64
N GLY A 188 12.74 -14.15 8.75
CA GLY A 188 12.37 -12.98 7.96
C GLY A 188 12.11 -13.30 6.48
N TYR A 189 12.16 -12.28 5.63
CA TYR A 189 11.99 -12.41 4.19
C TYR A 189 13.22 -11.84 3.47
N PRO A 190 13.81 -12.54 2.47
CA PRO A 190 14.97 -12.03 1.73
C PRO A 190 14.73 -10.64 1.13
N ALA A 191 15.71 -9.75 1.27
CA ALA A 191 15.65 -8.37 0.77
C ALA A 191 16.81 -8.05 -0.18
N TYR A 192 16.59 -7.11 -1.09
CA TYR A 192 17.63 -6.50 -1.93
C TYR A 192 17.64 -4.99 -1.71
N THR A 193 18.78 -4.33 -1.99
CA THR A 193 18.89 -2.87 -1.80
C THR A 193 19.09 -2.13 -3.12
N THR A 194 18.42 -0.97 -3.24
CA THR A 194 18.63 -0.02 -4.34
C THR A 194 19.39 1.23 -3.86
N GLN A 195 19.70 1.31 -2.57
CA GLN A 195 20.31 2.52 -1.98
C GLN A 195 21.74 2.78 -2.47
N VAL A 196 22.36 1.82 -3.14
CA VAL A 196 23.71 1.94 -3.70
C VAL A 196 23.74 2.63 -5.06
N GLY A 197 22.59 2.74 -5.74
CA GLY A 197 22.56 2.82 -7.19
C GLY A 197 21.83 4.02 -7.77
N TRP A 198 21.66 5.09 -7.01
CA TRP A 198 21.04 6.32 -7.54
C TRP A 198 21.98 7.03 -8.50
N ILE A 199 21.44 7.59 -9.59
CA ILE A 199 22.26 8.08 -10.70
C ILE A 199 23.06 9.34 -10.36
N GLY A 200 22.58 10.14 -9.41
CA GLY A 200 23.27 11.34 -8.94
C GLY A 200 24.41 11.07 -7.94
N TYR A 201 24.76 9.81 -7.67
CA TYR A 201 25.87 9.48 -6.78
C TYR A 201 27.20 9.40 -7.52
N SER A 202 28.28 9.81 -6.85
CA SER A 202 29.63 9.58 -7.36
C SER A 202 30.02 8.10 -7.30
N ASP A 203 30.92 7.69 -8.18
CA ASP A 203 31.53 6.36 -8.19
C ASP A 203 32.03 5.90 -6.81
N ASP A 204 32.69 6.79 -6.07
CA ASP A 204 33.22 6.48 -4.75
C ASP A 204 32.12 6.26 -3.71
N GLN A 205 31.03 7.03 -3.80
CA GLN A 205 29.85 6.83 -2.98
C GLN A 205 29.18 5.49 -3.28
N ILE A 206 29.03 5.12 -4.56
CA ILE A 206 28.49 3.83 -4.98
C ILE A 206 29.35 2.69 -4.42
N ARG A 207 30.69 2.73 -4.62
CA ARG A 207 31.63 1.73 -4.09
C ARG A 207 31.53 1.59 -2.57
N SER A 208 31.46 2.71 -1.85
CA SER A 208 31.32 2.75 -0.40
C SER A 208 30.01 2.09 0.06
N LEU A 209 28.88 2.45 -0.55
CA LEU A 209 27.56 1.91 -0.18
C LEU A 209 27.44 0.42 -0.53
N CYS A 210 28.00 -0.03 -1.65
CA CYS A 210 28.08 -1.46 -1.98
C CYS A 210 28.82 -2.24 -0.89
N ARG A 211 30.00 -1.79 -0.47
CA ARG A 211 30.75 -2.43 0.64
C ARG A 211 29.95 -2.45 1.93
N LYS A 212 29.30 -1.32 2.28
CA LYS A 212 28.45 -1.20 3.48
C LYS A 212 27.33 -2.23 3.49
N TYR A 213 26.58 -2.34 2.40
CA TYR A 213 25.41 -3.21 2.35
C TYR A 213 25.77 -4.69 2.13
N LEU A 214 26.89 -4.99 1.46
CA LEU A 214 27.47 -6.33 1.46
C LEU A 214 27.83 -6.78 2.88
N ALA A 215 28.48 -5.91 3.68
CA ALA A 215 28.80 -6.20 5.07
C ALA A 215 27.54 -6.35 5.96
N ALA A 216 26.43 -5.72 5.59
CA ALA A 216 25.13 -5.87 6.24
C ALA A 216 24.36 -7.14 5.80
N GLY A 217 24.94 -7.99 4.95
CA GLY A 217 24.36 -9.26 4.53
C GLY A 217 23.46 -9.20 3.30
N PHE A 218 23.40 -8.06 2.58
CA PHE A 218 22.67 -8.01 1.31
C PHE A 218 23.44 -8.77 0.23
N THR A 219 22.72 -9.63 -0.50
CA THR A 219 23.28 -10.44 -1.60
C THR A 219 22.81 -9.98 -2.99
N ALA A 220 21.85 -9.06 -3.04
CA ALA A 220 21.30 -8.52 -4.28
C ALA A 220 21.20 -6.99 -4.24
N PHE A 221 21.59 -6.36 -5.35
CA PHE A 221 21.72 -4.92 -5.51
C PHE A 221 21.07 -4.47 -6.81
N LYS A 222 20.59 -3.22 -6.86
CA LYS A 222 20.05 -2.60 -8.07
C LYS A 222 20.69 -1.24 -8.30
N ILE A 223 21.08 -0.97 -9.54
CA ILE A 223 21.67 0.28 -10.02
C ILE A 223 20.77 0.91 -11.09
N LYS A 224 20.69 2.25 -11.10
CA LYS A 224 20.00 3.03 -12.12
C LYS A 224 20.94 3.26 -13.30
N VAL A 225 20.42 3.06 -14.50
CA VAL A 225 21.10 3.22 -15.79
C VAL A 225 20.15 3.93 -16.77
N GLY A 226 20.64 4.30 -17.95
CA GLY A 226 19.80 4.85 -19.04
C GLY A 226 19.99 6.36 -19.30
N GLN A 227 20.94 7.00 -18.62
CA GLN A 227 21.40 8.35 -18.90
C GLN A 227 22.93 8.35 -18.83
N ASP A 228 23.55 9.07 -19.75
CA ASP A 228 24.98 9.40 -19.69
C ASP A 228 25.16 10.75 -18.99
N LEU A 229 26.14 10.84 -18.11
CA LEU A 229 26.48 12.08 -17.40
C LEU A 229 27.71 12.78 -18.02
N GLU A 230 28.34 12.16 -19.03
CA GLU A 230 29.43 12.72 -19.85
C GLU A 230 28.95 13.25 -21.21
#